data_AF-A0A931VY63-F1
#
_entry.id   AF-A0A931VY63-F1
#
_cell.length_a   1.000
_cell.length_b   1.000
_cell.length_c   1.000
_cell.angle_alpha   90.00
_cell.angle_beta   90.00
_cell.angle_gamma   90.00
#
_symmetry.space_group_name_H-M   'P 1'
#
loop_
_entity.id
_entity.type
_entity.pdbx_description
1 polymer ?
#
loop_
_entity_poly.entity_id
_entity_poly.type
_entity_poly.pdbx_seq_one_letter_code
_entity_poly.pdbx_strand_id
1 'polypeptide(L)'
;MDIRISKQSEVPVRRQLAEQIVYLIATEKLKPGQALPSVRELARRLKIHHNTVSHAYQELVRRTWLVWRRGSRVVVRSPAGAERPAGAQGLDDLINDVIREARKRGHSLQALRERFRARLLAEPPDHILVVDQEPGLQRLLQAEIRGSLGWPVECCAREDLARAPGLAIGALVVVPQYAIEDVEPLVPKDRFTISVAFSSADEHVERIRRLKEPSV
;
A
#
# COMPACT_ATOMS: atom_id res chain seq x y z
N MET A 1 -15.75 30.54 -1.40
CA MET A 1 -16.20 29.13 -1.23
C MET A 1 -17.70 29.10 -1.42
N ASP A 2 -18.17 28.75 -2.62
CA ASP A 2 -19.59 28.62 -2.95
C ASP A 2 -20.01 27.16 -2.77
N ILE A 3 -20.93 26.89 -1.83
CA ILE A 3 -21.47 25.57 -1.51
C ILE A 3 -22.97 25.70 -1.36
N ARG A 4 -23.72 24.83 -2.02
CA ARG A 4 -25.20 24.83 -2.01
C ARG A 4 -25.72 23.50 -1.48
N ILE A 5 -26.66 23.56 -0.54
CA ILE A 5 -27.24 22.36 0.07
C ILE A 5 -28.72 22.27 -0.30
N SER A 6 -29.15 21.10 -0.78
CA SER A 6 -30.57 20.80 -0.99
C SER A 6 -31.05 19.81 0.07
N LYS A 7 -32.02 20.21 0.90
CA LYS A 7 -32.59 19.32 1.95
C LYS A 7 -33.61 18.34 1.38
N GLN A 8 -34.11 18.61 0.17
CA GLN A 8 -35.09 17.81 -0.56
C GLN A 8 -34.43 16.74 -1.44
N SER A 9 -33.11 16.78 -1.59
CA SER A 9 -32.36 15.77 -2.32
C SER A 9 -32.33 14.46 -1.53
N GLU A 10 -32.38 13.34 -2.25
CA GLU A 10 -32.17 12.00 -1.68
C GLU A 10 -30.73 11.81 -1.13
N VAL A 11 -29.79 12.66 -1.55
CA VAL A 11 -28.41 12.62 -1.05
C VAL A 11 -28.37 13.26 0.34
N PRO A 12 -27.87 12.58 1.39
CA PRO A 12 -27.75 13.18 2.71
C PRO A 12 -26.91 14.47 2.69
N VAL A 13 -27.34 15.51 3.41
CA VAL A 13 -26.66 16.83 3.47
C VAL A 13 -25.17 16.72 3.79
N ARG A 14 -24.80 15.80 4.69
CA ARG A 14 -23.40 15.53 5.05
C ARG A 14 -22.56 15.13 3.83
N ARG A 15 -23.12 14.26 2.98
CA ARG A 15 -22.46 13.78 1.75
C ARG A 15 -22.38 14.88 0.71
N GLN A 16 -23.46 15.64 0.50
CA GLN A 16 -23.44 16.80 -0.40
C GLN A 16 -22.34 17.80 -0.04
N LEU A 17 -22.17 18.07 1.26
CA LEU A 17 -21.14 18.97 1.77
C LEU A 17 -19.73 18.43 1.51
N ALA A 18 -19.50 17.15 1.86
CA ALA A 18 -18.20 16.53 1.66
C ALA A 18 -17.79 16.50 0.18
N GLU A 19 -18.69 16.11 -0.71
CA GLU A 19 -18.46 16.03 -2.16
C GLU A 19 -18.16 17.42 -2.76
N GLN A 20 -18.88 18.45 -2.36
CA GLN A 20 -18.61 19.82 -2.83
C GLN A 20 -17.26 20.35 -2.35
N ILE A 21 -16.84 20.04 -1.11
CA ILE A 21 -15.51 20.42 -0.63
C ILE A 21 -14.43 19.71 -1.46
N VAL A 22 -14.58 18.41 -1.72
CA VAL A 22 -13.64 17.64 -2.57
C VAL A 22 -13.59 18.22 -3.98
N TYR A 23 -14.73 18.56 -4.58
CA TYR A 23 -14.80 19.21 -5.89
C TYR A 23 -14.04 20.54 -5.91
N LEU A 24 -14.21 21.38 -4.88
CA LEU A 24 -13.49 22.65 -4.79
C LEU A 24 -11.97 22.46 -4.62
N ILE A 25 -11.52 21.41 -3.92
CA ILE A 25 -10.10 21.06 -3.81
C ILE A 25 -9.56 20.56 -5.15
N ALA A 26 -10.29 19.65 -5.81
CA ALA A 26 -9.90 19.04 -7.08
C ALA A 26 -9.81 20.05 -8.23
N THR A 27 -10.62 21.11 -8.18
CA THR A 27 -10.62 22.22 -9.15
C THR A 27 -9.72 23.39 -8.75
N GLU A 28 -8.87 23.22 -7.73
CA GLU A 28 -7.96 24.24 -7.17
C GLU A 28 -8.62 25.54 -6.68
N LYS A 29 -9.97 25.57 -6.59
CA LYS A 29 -10.73 26.67 -5.97
C LYS A 29 -10.49 26.74 -4.46
N LEU A 30 -10.16 25.61 -3.84
CA LEU A 30 -9.57 25.52 -2.51
C LEU A 30 -8.14 25.01 -2.63
N LYS A 31 -7.17 25.86 -2.32
CA LYS A 31 -5.75 25.53 -2.49
C LYS A 31 -5.20 24.71 -1.32
N PRO A 32 -4.20 23.84 -1.54
CA PRO A 32 -3.44 23.22 -0.47
C PRO A 32 -2.99 24.22 0.62
N GLY A 33 -3.19 23.87 1.89
CA GLY A 33 -2.86 24.73 3.03
C GLY A 33 -3.89 25.83 3.33
N GLN A 34 -4.87 26.06 2.45
CA GLN A 34 -5.92 27.05 2.68
C GLN A 34 -6.82 26.63 3.86
N ALA A 35 -7.10 27.57 4.76
CA ALA A 35 -8.02 27.34 5.87
C ALA A 35 -9.48 27.30 5.40
N LEU A 36 -10.22 26.34 5.94
CA LEU A 36 -11.68 26.28 5.79
C LEU A 36 -12.36 27.10 6.89
N PRO A 37 -13.59 27.60 6.63
CA PRO A 37 -14.42 28.20 7.66
C PRO A 37 -14.60 27.28 8.87
N SER A 38 -14.76 27.86 10.06
CA SER A 38 -15.01 27.06 11.27
C SER A 38 -16.32 26.27 11.13
N VAL A 39 -16.46 25.17 11.90
CA VAL A 39 -17.68 24.35 11.90
C VAL A 39 -18.94 25.20 12.12
N ARG A 40 -18.89 26.13 13.09
CA ARG A 40 -20.01 27.01 13.43
C ARG A 40 -20.28 28.04 12.34
N GLU A 41 -19.25 28.61 11.74
CA GLU A 41 -19.37 29.58 10.66
C GLU A 41 -19.99 28.97 9.41
N LEU A 42 -19.50 27.79 8.99
CA LEU A 42 -20.02 27.11 7.81
C LEU A 42 -21.46 26.63 8.03
N ALA A 43 -21.77 26.11 9.22
CA ALA A 43 -23.12 25.70 9.58
C ALA A 43 -24.12 26.86 9.49
N ARG A 44 -23.71 28.05 9.98
CA ARG A 44 -24.52 29.28 9.90
C ARG A 44 -24.73 29.71 8.45
N ARG A 45 -23.66 29.74 7.64
CA ARG A 45 -23.72 30.14 6.22
C ARG A 45 -24.65 29.22 5.41
N LEU A 46 -24.60 27.91 5.68
CA LEU A 46 -25.39 26.91 4.96
C LEU A 46 -26.76 26.62 5.58
N LYS A 47 -27.09 27.20 6.75
CA LYS A 47 -28.32 26.95 7.51
C LYS A 47 -28.56 25.44 7.79
N ILE A 48 -27.52 24.77 8.25
CA ILE A 48 -27.53 23.33 8.61
C ILE A 48 -27.00 23.11 10.03
N HIS A 49 -27.22 21.92 10.59
CA HIS A 49 -26.76 21.57 11.92
C HIS A 49 -25.22 21.49 11.98
N HIS A 50 -24.60 22.02 13.03
CA HIS A 50 -23.14 22.06 13.18
C HIS A 50 -22.52 20.66 13.22
N ASN A 51 -23.19 19.67 13.82
CA ASN A 51 -22.74 18.26 13.78
C ASN A 51 -22.61 17.74 12.35
N THR A 52 -23.49 18.15 11.42
CA THR A 52 -23.40 17.74 10.01
C THR A 52 -22.11 18.23 9.37
N VAL A 53 -21.70 19.48 9.66
CA VAL A 53 -20.41 20.03 9.20
C VAL A 53 -19.24 19.32 9.89
N SER A 54 -19.33 19.12 11.21
CA SER A 54 -18.30 18.42 11.99
C SER A 54 -18.01 17.03 11.42
N HIS A 55 -19.06 16.24 11.17
CA HIS A 55 -18.92 14.91 10.60
C HIS A 55 -18.42 14.93 9.15
N ALA A 56 -18.79 15.93 8.34
CA ALA A 56 -18.23 16.07 7.00
C ALA A 56 -16.72 16.37 7.06
N TYR A 57 -16.29 17.29 7.94
CA TYR A 57 -14.87 17.57 8.13
C TYR A 57 -14.10 16.35 8.67
N GLN A 58 -14.64 15.66 9.68
CA GLN A 58 -14.03 14.43 10.21
C GLN A 58 -13.87 13.35 9.14
N GLU A 59 -14.88 13.16 8.27
CA GLU A 59 -14.77 12.23 7.15
C GLU A 59 -13.66 12.64 6.18
N LEU A 60 -13.58 13.92 5.82
CA LEU A 60 -12.56 14.40 4.91
C LEU A 60 -11.14 14.36 5.50
N VAL A 61 -11.01 14.53 6.83
CA VAL A 61 -9.74 14.31 7.54
C VAL A 61 -9.36 12.83 7.51
N ARG A 62 -10.30 11.92 7.81
CA ARG A 62 -10.07 10.47 7.74
C ARG A 62 -9.66 10.01 6.33
N ARG A 63 -10.26 10.61 5.30
CA ARG A 63 -9.91 10.38 3.88
C ARG A 63 -8.69 11.18 3.42
N THR A 64 -8.04 11.92 4.32
CA THR A 64 -6.82 12.70 4.09
C THR A 64 -6.93 13.87 3.12
N TRP A 65 -8.13 14.39 2.85
CA TRP A 65 -8.34 15.62 2.07
C TRP A 65 -8.10 16.89 2.90
N LEU A 66 -8.36 16.80 4.20
CA LEU A 66 -8.19 17.90 5.16
C LEU A 66 -7.27 17.46 6.31
N VAL A 67 -6.72 18.43 7.04
CA VAL A 67 -5.98 18.19 8.28
C VAL A 67 -6.34 19.24 9.33
N TRP A 68 -6.26 18.86 10.61
CA TRP A 68 -6.36 19.80 11.72
C TRP A 68 -5.01 20.47 11.96
N ARG A 69 -4.97 21.80 12.02
CA ARG A 69 -3.81 22.58 12.50
C ARG A 69 -4.05 23.11 13.91
N ARG A 70 -2.95 23.50 14.58
CA ARG A 70 -2.96 24.11 15.93
C ARG A 70 -4.05 25.20 16.03
N GLY A 71 -4.82 25.16 17.12
CA GLY A 71 -5.96 26.07 17.33
C GLY A 71 -7.25 25.67 16.61
N SER A 72 -7.47 24.37 16.38
CA SER A 72 -8.73 23.80 15.84
C SER A 72 -9.14 24.32 14.46
N ARG A 73 -8.17 24.77 13.65
CA ARG A 73 -8.42 25.18 12.27
C ARG A 73 -8.31 23.98 11.34
N VAL A 74 -9.30 23.79 10.49
CA VAL A 74 -9.26 22.80 9.41
C VAL A 74 -8.64 23.46 8.19
N VAL A 75 -7.65 22.81 7.59
CA VAL A 75 -7.02 23.28 6.34
C VAL A 75 -7.05 22.17 5.29
N VAL A 76 -7.03 22.56 4.02
CA VAL A 76 -6.81 21.61 2.92
C VAL A 76 -5.46 20.95 3.10
N ARG A 77 -5.40 19.61 3.09
CA ARG A 77 -4.13 18.88 3.21
C ARG A 77 -3.21 19.32 2.08
N SER A 78 -2.00 19.73 2.44
CA SER A 78 -0.95 19.93 1.44
C SER A 78 -0.15 18.65 1.29
N PRO A 79 -0.02 18.08 0.08
CA PRO A 79 0.92 16.99 -0.17
C PRO A 79 2.39 17.43 -0.01
N ALA A 80 2.66 18.74 0.07
CA ALA A 80 4.00 19.30 0.27
C ALA A 80 4.25 19.81 1.70
N GLY A 81 3.30 19.62 2.63
CA GLY A 81 3.32 20.31 3.93
C GLY A 81 2.87 19.46 5.10
N ALA A 82 3.21 18.17 5.10
CA ALA A 82 3.29 17.45 6.36
C ALA A 82 4.46 18.05 7.15
N GLU A 83 4.19 19.03 8.01
CA GLU A 83 5.13 19.40 9.08
C GLU A 83 5.31 18.16 9.96
N ARG A 84 6.33 17.35 9.66
CA ARG A 84 6.87 16.27 10.49
C ARG A 84 8.30 16.62 10.89
N PRO A 85 8.80 16.09 12.02
CA PRO A 85 10.10 16.46 12.55
C PRO A 85 11.20 16.20 11.51
N ALA A 86 12.12 17.14 11.36
CA ALA A 86 13.30 16.99 10.52
C ALA A 86 14.10 15.75 10.96
N GLY A 87 14.37 14.82 10.03
CA GLY A 87 15.31 13.73 10.30
C GLY A 87 15.22 12.50 9.41
N ALA A 88 14.07 12.19 8.79
CA ALA A 88 13.96 11.07 7.85
C ALA A 88 12.95 11.40 6.76
N GLN A 89 13.40 11.45 5.50
CA GLN A 89 12.49 11.38 4.36
C GLN A 89 11.87 9.98 4.38
N GLY A 90 10.59 9.89 4.71
CA GLY A 90 9.88 8.62 4.64
C GLY A 90 9.59 8.23 3.18
N LEU A 91 9.26 6.96 2.94
CA LEU A 91 8.82 6.50 1.62
C LEU A 91 7.65 7.35 1.07
N ASP A 92 6.73 7.75 1.96
CA ASP A 92 5.61 8.64 1.61
C ASP A 92 6.08 9.98 1.04
N ASP A 93 7.18 10.55 1.54
CA ASP A 93 7.68 11.86 1.08
C ASP A 93 8.28 11.73 -0.33
N LEU A 94 9.05 10.66 -0.57
CA LEU A 94 9.57 10.34 -1.90
C LEU A 94 8.43 10.15 -2.92
N ILE A 95 7.37 9.42 -2.53
CA ILE A 95 6.18 9.23 -3.36
C ILE A 95 5.51 10.57 -3.65
N ASN A 96 5.34 11.43 -2.64
CA ASN A 96 4.72 12.75 -2.81
C ASN A 96 5.54 13.64 -3.76
N ASP A 97 6.87 13.60 -3.68
CA ASP A 97 7.76 14.35 -4.55
C ASP A 97 7.67 13.86 -6.00
N VAL A 98 7.65 12.55 -6.22
CA VAL A 98 7.43 11.95 -7.55
C VAL A 98 6.08 12.37 -8.12
N ILE A 99 5.00 12.30 -7.33
CA ILE A 99 3.67 12.74 -7.76
C ILE A 99 3.66 14.22 -8.15
N ARG A 100 4.31 15.07 -7.34
CA ARG A 100 4.38 16.52 -7.58
C ARG A 100 5.12 16.81 -8.87
N GLU A 101 6.26 16.17 -9.08
CA GLU A 101 7.09 16.38 -10.27
C GLU A 101 6.40 15.85 -11.53
N ALA A 102 5.76 14.67 -11.46
CA ALA A 102 4.98 14.13 -12.57
C ALA A 102 3.86 15.08 -13.01
N ARG A 103 3.13 15.67 -12.05
CA ARG A 103 2.07 16.65 -12.34
C ARG A 103 2.61 17.94 -12.96
N LYS A 104 3.72 18.47 -12.46
CA LYS A 104 4.38 19.66 -13.05
C LYS A 104 4.72 19.46 -14.52
N ARG A 105 5.08 18.24 -14.90
CA ARG A 105 5.40 17.84 -16.29
C ARG A 105 4.16 17.46 -17.11
N GLY A 106 2.96 17.60 -16.56
CA GLY A 106 1.69 17.30 -17.26
C GLY A 106 1.33 15.81 -17.31
N HIS A 107 2.00 14.94 -16.55
CA HIS A 107 1.63 13.53 -16.49
C HIS A 107 0.41 13.30 -15.59
N SER A 108 -0.50 12.44 -16.05
CA SER A 108 -1.65 12.00 -15.25
C SER A 108 -1.21 11.03 -14.16
N LEU A 109 -1.97 10.94 -13.06
CA LEU A 109 -1.74 9.94 -12.02
C LEU A 109 -1.90 8.51 -12.54
N GLN A 110 -2.74 8.31 -13.55
CA GLN A 110 -2.91 7.01 -14.20
C GLN A 110 -1.63 6.59 -14.93
N ALA A 111 -1.06 7.50 -15.75
CA ALA A 111 0.19 7.23 -16.45
C ALA A 111 1.34 6.99 -15.46
N LEU A 112 1.41 7.76 -14.37
CA LEU A 112 2.38 7.55 -13.30
C LEU A 112 2.23 6.15 -12.67
N ARG A 113 1.00 5.75 -12.32
CA ARG A 113 0.72 4.42 -11.76
C ARG A 113 1.15 3.29 -12.69
N GLU A 114 0.81 3.38 -13.97
CA GLU A 114 1.18 2.37 -14.98
C GLU A 114 2.70 2.26 -15.13
N ARG A 115 3.40 3.40 -15.19
CA ARG A 115 4.87 3.44 -15.29
C ARG A 115 5.56 2.95 -14.03
N PHE A 116 5.04 3.30 -12.85
CA PHE A 116 5.59 2.84 -11.58
C PHE A 116 5.44 1.33 -11.43
N ARG A 117 4.25 0.77 -11.75
CA ARG A 117 4.02 -0.67 -11.76
C ARG A 117 4.96 -1.41 -12.71
N ALA A 118 5.10 -0.93 -13.94
CA ALA A 118 6.00 -1.53 -14.92
C ALA A 118 7.46 -1.49 -14.44
N ARG A 119 7.89 -0.39 -13.82
CA ARG A 119 9.26 -0.26 -13.28
C ARG A 119 9.50 -1.24 -12.13
N LEU A 120 8.58 -1.33 -11.17
CA LEU A 120 8.70 -2.28 -10.05
C LEU A 120 8.79 -3.74 -10.49
N LEU A 121 8.16 -4.11 -11.62
CA LEU A 121 8.29 -5.45 -12.19
C LEU A 121 9.63 -5.66 -12.90
N ALA A 122 10.24 -4.61 -13.43
CA ALA A 122 11.52 -4.66 -14.11
C ALA A 122 12.74 -4.61 -13.16
N GLU A 123 12.56 -4.13 -11.92
CA GLU A 123 13.64 -4.14 -10.93
C GLU A 123 14.02 -5.58 -10.53
N PRO A 124 15.31 -5.86 -10.27
CA PRO A 124 15.74 -7.17 -9.79
C PRO A 124 15.04 -7.51 -8.46
N PRO A 125 14.78 -8.79 -8.18
CA PRO A 125 14.26 -9.19 -6.87
C PRO A 125 15.17 -8.74 -5.74
N ASP A 126 14.57 -8.32 -4.62
CA ASP A 126 15.26 -7.93 -3.39
C ASP A 126 15.04 -8.91 -2.22
N HIS A 127 14.11 -9.87 -2.40
CA HIS A 127 13.85 -10.95 -1.44
C HIS A 127 13.35 -12.22 -2.14
N ILE A 128 13.27 -13.31 -1.37
CA ILE A 128 12.68 -14.59 -1.79
C ILE A 128 11.29 -14.72 -1.16
N LEU A 129 10.31 -15.15 -1.94
CA LEU A 129 8.98 -15.51 -1.45
C LEU A 129 8.77 -17.01 -1.62
N VAL A 130 8.72 -17.72 -0.50
CA VAL A 130 8.36 -19.15 -0.49
C VAL A 130 6.85 -19.28 -0.46
N VAL A 131 6.29 -19.98 -1.44
CA VAL A 131 4.85 -20.22 -1.52
C VAL A 131 4.57 -21.70 -1.31
N ASP A 132 3.88 -22.01 -0.22
CA ASP A 132 3.47 -23.37 0.11
C ASP A 132 2.23 -23.37 1.01
N GLN A 133 1.44 -24.44 1.06
CA GLN A 133 0.25 -24.50 1.91
C GLN A 133 0.53 -25.02 3.33
N GLU A 134 1.62 -25.77 3.53
CA GLU A 134 2.01 -26.35 4.82
C GLU A 134 2.87 -25.36 5.62
N PRO A 135 2.37 -24.79 6.74
CA PRO A 135 3.12 -23.81 7.52
C PRO A 135 4.43 -24.36 8.10
N GLY A 136 4.49 -25.67 8.35
CA GLY A 136 5.71 -26.34 8.81
C GLY A 136 6.81 -26.28 7.74
N LEU A 137 6.45 -26.58 6.50
CA LEU A 137 7.36 -26.57 5.36
C LEU A 137 7.81 -25.15 5.00
N GLN A 138 6.89 -24.17 5.05
CA GLN A 138 7.24 -22.76 4.89
C GLN A 138 8.37 -22.33 5.84
N ARG A 139 8.28 -22.69 7.13
CA ARG A 139 9.29 -22.33 8.13
C ARG A 139 10.63 -23.03 7.88
N LEU A 140 10.58 -24.29 7.48
CA LEU A 140 11.78 -25.08 7.17
C LEU A 140 12.51 -24.47 5.97
N LEU A 141 11.80 -24.27 4.85
CA LEU A 141 12.35 -23.65 3.64
C LEU A 141 12.85 -22.23 3.92
N GLN A 142 12.12 -21.44 4.72
CA GLN A 142 12.57 -20.11 5.11
C GLN A 142 13.92 -20.14 5.83
N ALA A 143 14.08 -21.05 6.80
CA ALA A 143 15.29 -21.17 7.59
C ALA A 143 16.47 -21.66 6.74
N GLU A 144 16.27 -22.69 5.92
CA GLU A 144 17.32 -23.26 5.07
C GLU A 144 17.78 -22.32 3.97
N ILE A 145 16.84 -21.72 3.25
CA ILE A 145 17.13 -20.78 2.16
C ILE A 145 17.82 -19.53 2.72
N ARG A 146 17.30 -18.97 3.82
CA ARG A 146 17.91 -17.80 4.47
C ARG A 146 19.31 -18.12 4.97
N GLY A 147 19.51 -19.28 5.58
CA GLY A 147 20.82 -19.73 6.07
C GLY A 147 21.84 -19.94 4.96
N SER A 148 21.39 -20.43 3.79
CA SER A 148 22.28 -20.76 2.67
C SER A 148 22.61 -19.56 1.78
N LEU A 149 21.62 -18.69 1.52
CA LEU A 149 21.76 -17.57 0.59
C LEU A 149 22.00 -16.22 1.27
N GLY A 150 21.67 -16.08 2.56
CA GLY A 150 21.76 -14.81 3.28
C GLY A 150 20.77 -13.74 2.81
N TRP A 151 19.79 -14.11 1.96
CA TRP A 151 18.76 -13.21 1.46
C TRP A 151 17.56 -13.13 2.41
N PRO A 152 16.81 -12.00 2.42
CA PRO A 152 15.51 -11.95 3.07
C PRO A 152 14.58 -13.00 2.45
N VAL A 153 13.91 -13.77 3.31
CA VAL A 153 12.97 -14.81 2.88
C VAL A 153 11.65 -14.59 3.58
N GLU A 154 10.60 -14.39 2.80
CA GLU A 154 9.21 -14.31 3.24
C GLU A 154 8.45 -15.56 2.82
N CYS A 155 7.34 -15.84 3.49
CA CYS A 155 6.50 -17.00 3.18
C CYS A 155 5.03 -16.57 3.10
N CYS A 156 4.29 -17.16 2.18
CA CYS A 156 2.84 -17.02 2.15
C CYS A 156 2.16 -18.30 1.69
N ALA A 157 0.87 -18.44 2.01
CA ALA A 157 0.06 -19.47 1.42
C ALA A 157 -0.30 -19.09 -0.03
N ARG A 158 -0.66 -20.10 -0.83
CA ARG A 158 -1.17 -19.89 -2.20
C ARG A 158 -2.41 -19.01 -2.21
N GLU A 159 -3.29 -19.16 -1.21
CA GLU A 159 -4.53 -18.39 -1.06
C GLU A 159 -4.26 -16.90 -0.83
N ASP A 160 -3.19 -16.58 -0.10
CA ASP A 160 -2.77 -15.20 0.15
C ASP A 160 -2.22 -14.57 -1.12
N LEU A 161 -1.40 -15.31 -1.87
CA LEU A 161 -0.89 -14.85 -3.16
C LEU A 161 -2.02 -14.65 -4.19
N ALA A 162 -3.01 -15.56 -4.22
CA ALA A 162 -4.18 -15.42 -5.08
C ALA A 162 -5.00 -14.16 -4.74
N ARG A 163 -5.13 -13.84 -3.45
CA ARG A 163 -5.85 -12.65 -2.97
C ARG A 163 -5.05 -11.36 -3.22
N ALA A 164 -3.73 -11.44 -3.09
CA ALA A 164 -2.81 -10.31 -3.21
C ALA A 164 -1.58 -10.68 -4.05
N PRO A 165 -1.69 -10.71 -5.39
CA PRO A 165 -0.56 -11.01 -6.29
C PRO A 165 0.62 -10.02 -6.16
N GLY A 166 0.38 -8.87 -5.52
CA GLY A 166 1.39 -7.88 -5.20
C GLY A 166 2.47 -8.37 -4.23
N LEU A 167 2.25 -9.46 -3.49
CA LEU A 167 3.25 -10.10 -2.64
C LEU A 167 4.47 -10.59 -3.44
N ALA A 168 4.28 -10.92 -4.72
CA ALA A 168 5.37 -11.33 -5.60
C ALA A 168 6.17 -10.15 -6.22
N ILE A 169 5.79 -8.90 -5.94
CA ILE A 169 6.52 -7.73 -6.45
C ILE A 169 7.85 -7.63 -5.71
N GLY A 170 8.96 -7.61 -6.45
CA GLY A 170 10.31 -7.61 -5.87
C GLY A 170 10.74 -8.98 -5.34
N ALA A 171 9.91 -10.02 -5.48
CA ALA A 171 10.23 -11.35 -4.99
C ALA A 171 10.81 -12.25 -6.09
N LEU A 172 11.75 -13.11 -5.71
CA LEU A 172 12.02 -14.35 -6.41
C LEU A 172 11.11 -15.43 -5.83
N VAL A 173 10.15 -15.89 -6.62
CA VAL A 173 9.14 -16.83 -6.12
C VAL A 173 9.71 -18.24 -6.13
N VAL A 174 9.79 -18.86 -4.96
CA VAL A 174 10.26 -20.23 -4.76
C VAL A 174 9.09 -21.10 -4.35
N VAL A 175 8.92 -22.21 -5.05
CA VAL A 175 7.82 -23.14 -4.85
C VAL A 175 8.33 -24.58 -4.79
N PRO A 176 7.79 -25.43 -3.91
CA PRO A 176 7.99 -26.86 -4.04
C PRO A 176 7.55 -27.37 -5.41
N GLN A 177 8.24 -28.36 -5.95
CA GLN A 177 7.97 -28.88 -7.30
C GLN A 177 6.52 -29.34 -7.50
N TYR A 178 5.86 -29.87 -6.48
CA TYR A 178 4.45 -30.29 -6.56
C TYR A 178 3.46 -29.12 -6.66
N ALA A 179 3.87 -27.90 -6.27
CA ALA A 179 3.00 -26.73 -6.20
C ALA A 179 3.16 -25.78 -7.39
N ILE A 180 4.08 -26.06 -8.31
CA ILE A 180 4.43 -25.13 -9.40
C ILE A 180 3.23 -24.84 -10.31
N GLU A 181 2.47 -25.86 -10.71
CA GLU A 181 1.33 -25.72 -11.63
C GLU A 181 0.22 -24.83 -11.05
N ASP A 182 0.06 -24.85 -9.72
CA ASP A 182 -0.96 -24.08 -9.01
C ASP A 182 -0.53 -22.63 -8.73
N VAL A 183 0.77 -22.39 -8.58
CA VAL A 183 1.32 -21.08 -8.18
C VAL A 183 1.75 -20.25 -9.38
N GLU A 184 2.32 -20.85 -10.42
CA GLU A 184 2.83 -20.15 -11.61
C GLU A 184 1.78 -19.23 -12.26
N PRO A 185 0.49 -19.60 -12.39
CA PRO A 185 -0.53 -18.71 -12.95
C PRO A 185 -0.83 -17.46 -12.09
N LEU A 186 -0.49 -17.49 -10.79
CA LEU A 186 -0.71 -16.40 -9.85
C LEU A 186 0.44 -15.38 -9.85
N VAL A 187 1.60 -15.79 -10.35
CA VAL A 187 2.81 -14.96 -10.39
C VAL A 187 2.75 -14.00 -11.59
N PRO A 188 3.14 -12.72 -11.43
CA PRO A 188 3.21 -11.80 -12.56
C PRO A 188 4.08 -12.37 -13.69
N LYS A 189 3.63 -12.28 -14.94
CA LYS A 189 4.32 -12.87 -16.12
C LYS A 189 5.78 -12.42 -16.31
N ASP A 190 6.14 -11.25 -15.79
CA ASP A 190 7.49 -10.71 -15.85
C ASP A 190 8.42 -11.26 -14.75
N ARG A 191 7.92 -12.19 -13.91
CA ARG A 191 8.65 -12.84 -12.83
C ARG A 191 8.75 -14.33 -13.09
N PHE A 192 9.88 -14.90 -12.68
CA PHE A 192 10.12 -16.34 -12.75
C PHE A 192 9.74 -17.02 -11.44
N THR A 193 9.17 -18.21 -11.57
CA THR A 193 9.05 -19.18 -10.49
C THR A 193 10.23 -20.13 -10.53
N ILE A 194 10.81 -20.41 -9.37
CA ILE A 194 11.85 -21.42 -9.21
C ILE A 194 11.26 -22.58 -8.42
N SER A 195 11.26 -23.76 -9.04
CA SER A 195 10.93 -25.00 -8.33
C SER A 195 12.11 -25.45 -7.48
N VAL A 196 11.85 -25.80 -6.22
CA VAL A 196 12.78 -26.54 -5.38
C VAL A 196 12.35 -27.99 -5.28
N ALA A 197 13.34 -28.89 -5.40
CA ALA A 197 13.18 -30.31 -5.16
C ALA A 197 13.76 -30.66 -3.78
N PHE A 198 13.12 -31.58 -3.08
CA PHE A 198 13.63 -32.05 -1.78
C PHE A 198 14.65 -33.16 -2.00
N SER A 199 15.75 -33.10 -1.26
CA SER A 199 16.67 -34.23 -1.16
C SER A 199 15.93 -35.45 -0.64
N SER A 200 16.14 -36.59 -1.28
CA SER A 200 15.59 -37.87 -0.84
C SER A 200 16.00 -38.20 0.61
N ALA A 201 15.21 -39.04 1.27
CA ALA A 201 15.59 -39.58 2.57
C ALA A 201 16.93 -40.34 2.52
N ASP A 202 17.19 -41.05 1.42
CA ASP A 202 18.43 -41.82 1.22
C ASP A 202 19.69 -40.94 1.27
N GLU A 203 19.61 -39.75 0.68
CA GLU A 203 20.72 -38.79 0.68
C GLU A 203 21.02 -38.28 2.10
N HIS A 204 19.98 -38.04 2.90
CA HIS A 204 20.10 -37.66 4.31
C HIS A 204 20.64 -38.82 5.16
N VAL A 205 20.16 -40.04 4.93
CA VAL A 205 20.64 -41.26 5.59
C VAL A 205 22.12 -41.48 5.30
N GLU A 206 22.56 -41.30 4.06
CA GLU A 206 23.97 -41.36 3.69
C GLU A 206 24.80 -40.25 4.35
N ARG A 207 24.24 -39.05 4.48
CA ARG A 207 24.89 -37.95 5.22
C ARG A 207 25.08 -38.29 6.69
N ILE A 208 24.06 -38.85 7.34
CA ILE A 208 24.12 -39.30 8.74
C ILE A 208 25.14 -40.42 8.90
N ARG A 209 25.15 -41.42 7.99
CA ARG A 209 26.13 -42.53 7.99
C ARG A 209 27.58 -42.07 7.86
N ARG A 210 27.81 -40.91 7.24
CA ARG A 210 29.15 -40.31 7.07
C ARG A 210 29.59 -39.41 8.22
N LEU A 211 28.72 -39.13 9.20
CA LEU A 211 29.11 -38.38 10.39
C LEU A 211 30.10 -39.21 11.22
N LYS A 212 31.26 -38.62 11.54
CA LYS A 212 32.28 -39.27 12.38
C LYS A 212 31.83 -39.47 13.83
N GLU A 213 30.94 -38.60 14.30
CA GLU A 213 30.31 -38.65 15.63
C GLU A 213 28.82 -38.42 15.46
N PRO A 214 28.01 -39.48 15.22
CA PRO A 214 26.56 -39.33 15.22
C PRO A 214 26.10 -39.00 16.64
N SER A 215 25.22 -37.99 16.78
CA SER A 215 24.57 -37.69 18.06
C SER A 215 23.64 -38.86 18.41
N VAL A 216 24.05 -39.66 19.40
CA VAL A 216 23.24 -40.69 20.06
C VAL A 216 22.25 -40.03 21.00
#